data_AF-A0A7S3W8X2-F1
#
_entry.id   AF-A0A7S3W8X2-F1
#
_cell.length_a   1.000
_cell.length_b   1.000
_cell.length_c   1.000
_cell.angle_alpha   90.00
_cell.angle_beta   90.00
_cell.angle_gamma   90.00
#
_symmetry.space_group_name_H-M   'P 1'
#
loop_
_entity.id
_entity.type
_entity.pdbx_description
1 polymer ?
#
loop_
_entity_poly.entity_id
_entity_poly.type
_entity_poly.pdbx_seq_one_letter_code
_entity_poly.pdbx_strand_id
1 'polypeptide(L)'
;GNDMVVSIDTAGTISYHNFSAVYGELCRAAGCGPNGYLTHEAAAWIEGSKGGDGMWIFAPRRFSVEPFDEVMDEMRGGHSILRYIVPGGHDGALDGGGNGAGRASAVRFASDRSDSSMSTGGPDGFDPRGISSIRQLPGSTEILVALKTEEVGGRVASYLSVMRSNGQILLPDVLVAEGFKFE
;
A
#
# COMPACT_ATOMS: atom_id res chain seq x y z
N GLY A 1 6.21 16.35 -6.16
CA GLY A 1 5.22 15.32 -6.50
C GLY A 1 3.91 15.66 -5.82
N ASN A 2 2.85 14.91 -6.13
CA ASN A 2 1.58 14.93 -5.38
C ASN A 2 1.78 14.19 -4.04
N ASP A 3 2.63 14.75 -3.18
CA ASP A 3 3.06 14.08 -1.94
C ASP A 3 2.35 14.67 -0.72
N MET A 4 1.28 15.43 -0.94
CA MET A 4 0.50 16.07 0.11
C MET A 4 -0.63 15.15 0.57
N VAL A 5 -0.70 14.92 1.88
CA VAL A 5 -1.81 14.24 2.54
C VAL A 5 -2.63 15.25 3.31
N VAL A 6 -3.95 15.05 3.32
CA VAL A 6 -4.89 15.88 4.07
C VAL A 6 -5.43 15.07 5.23
N SER A 7 -5.40 15.63 6.44
CA SER A 7 -6.13 15.10 7.60
C SER A 7 -7.38 15.94 7.84
N ILE A 8 -8.48 15.30 8.17
CA ILE A 8 -9.74 15.95 8.53
C ILE A 8 -10.18 15.40 9.89
N ASP A 9 -10.35 16.27 10.89
CA ASP A 9 -10.81 15.85 12.21
C ASP A 9 -12.34 15.70 12.28
N THR A 10 -12.86 15.25 13.43
CA THR A 10 -14.31 15.05 13.63
C THR A 10 -15.11 16.35 13.70
N ALA A 11 -14.44 17.50 13.87
CA ALA A 11 -15.05 18.82 13.76
C ALA A 11 -15.03 19.37 12.32
N GLY A 12 -14.39 18.66 11.39
CA GLY A 12 -14.23 19.07 9.99
C GLY A 12 -13.04 20.00 9.75
N THR A 13 -12.12 20.15 10.71
CA THR A 13 -10.90 20.93 10.53
C THR A 13 -9.96 20.21 9.56
N ILE A 14 -9.45 20.94 8.57
CA ILE A 14 -8.57 20.41 7.53
C ILE A 14 -7.13 20.85 7.79
N SER A 15 -6.19 19.90 7.76
CA SER A 15 -4.74 20.15 7.82
C SER A 15 -4.02 19.46 6.67
N TYR A 16 -2.94 20.07 6.20
CA TYR A 16 -2.15 19.58 5.06
C TYR A 16 -0.75 19.17 5.52
N HIS A 17 -0.32 17.98 5.10
CA HIS A 17 0.90 17.34 5.56
C HIS A 17 1.75 16.94 4.35
N ASN A 18 3.05 17.23 4.41
CA ASN A 18 3.98 16.81 3.35
C ASN A 18 4.52 15.40 3.67
N PHE A 19 4.16 14.43 2.84
CA PHE A 19 4.54 13.02 2.98
C PHE A 19 5.73 12.63 2.08
N SER A 20 6.42 13.56 1.40
CA SER A 20 7.56 13.22 0.53
C SER A 20 8.61 12.35 1.22
N ALA A 21 8.90 12.61 2.51
CA ALA A 21 9.83 11.80 3.29
C ALA A 21 9.29 10.38 3.54
N VAL A 22 8.02 10.26 3.94
CA VAL A 22 7.34 8.98 4.18
C VAL A 22 7.29 8.15 2.91
N TYR A 23 6.85 8.73 1.79
CA TYR A 23 6.83 8.04 0.50
C TYR A 23 8.22 7.62 0.04
N GLY A 24 9.25 8.45 0.30
CA GLY A 24 10.64 8.07 0.05
C GLY A 24 11.11 6.87 0.87
N GLU A 25 10.69 6.76 2.13
CA GLU A 25 10.97 5.58 2.97
C GLU A 25 10.22 4.33 2.51
N LEU A 26 8.94 4.47 2.15
CA LEU A 26 8.12 3.40 1.60
C LEU A 26 8.74 2.82 0.31
N CYS A 27 9.13 3.68 -0.62
CA CYS A 27 9.74 3.26 -1.87
C CYS A 27 11.09 2.55 -1.60
N ARG A 28 11.93 3.13 -0.74
CA ARG A 28 13.21 2.51 -0.36
C ARG A 28 13.02 1.14 0.27
N ALA A 29 12.02 0.99 1.15
CA ALA A 29 11.70 -0.28 1.80
C ALA A 29 11.17 -1.33 0.82
N ALA A 30 10.42 -0.90 -0.21
CA ALA A 30 9.98 -1.76 -1.30
C ALA A 30 11.11 -2.13 -2.29
N GLY A 31 12.28 -1.50 -2.18
CA GLY A 31 13.41 -1.73 -3.08
C GLY A 31 13.35 -0.90 -4.37
N CYS A 32 12.57 0.19 -4.40
CA CYS A 32 12.65 1.16 -5.48
C CYS A 32 14.09 1.65 -5.64
N GLY A 33 14.64 1.53 -6.84
CA GLY A 33 15.87 2.23 -7.20
C GLY A 33 15.63 3.74 -7.32
N PRO A 34 16.68 4.53 -7.62
CA PRO A 34 16.57 5.99 -7.78
C PRO A 34 15.59 6.42 -8.89
N ASN A 35 15.27 5.52 -9.81
CA ASN A 35 14.32 5.76 -10.89
C ASN A 35 13.03 4.94 -10.73
N GLY A 36 12.91 4.11 -9.69
CA GLY A 36 11.71 3.35 -9.42
C GLY A 36 10.62 4.20 -8.77
N TYR A 37 9.41 3.65 -8.68
CA TYR A 37 8.28 4.35 -8.11
C TYR A 37 7.26 3.41 -7.46
N LEU A 38 6.42 4.01 -6.63
CA LEU A 38 5.18 3.45 -6.10
C LEU A 38 4.04 4.40 -6.46
N THR A 39 2.89 3.85 -6.83
CA THR A 39 1.63 4.62 -6.85
C THR A 39 0.72 4.06 -5.77
N HIS A 40 0.12 4.95 -4.96
CA HIS A 40 -0.69 4.57 -3.80
C HIS A 40 -2.15 4.97 -4.04
N GLU A 41 -3.06 4.00 -3.95
CA GLU A 41 -4.52 4.25 -3.96
C GLU A 41 -5.20 3.76 -2.69
N ALA A 42 -4.55 2.86 -1.95
CA ALA A 42 -5.12 2.26 -0.75
C ALA A 42 -4.17 2.42 0.44
N ALA A 43 -4.72 2.89 1.55
CA ALA A 43 -4.08 2.85 2.86
C ALA A 43 -5.11 2.54 3.95
N ALA A 44 -4.66 1.90 5.03
CA ALA A 44 -5.48 1.63 6.20
C ALA A 44 -4.65 1.76 7.48
N TRP A 45 -5.25 2.28 8.54
CA TRP A 45 -4.66 2.25 9.88
C TRP A 45 -5.06 0.96 10.60
N ILE A 46 -4.09 0.31 11.23
CA ILE A 46 -4.32 -0.80 12.17
C ILE A 46 -3.96 -0.31 13.56
N GLU A 47 -4.95 -0.34 14.45
CA GLU A 47 -4.75 -0.05 15.86
C GLU A 47 -3.77 -1.03 16.51
N GLY A 48 -2.87 -0.48 17.32
CA GLY A 48 -2.03 -1.29 18.20
C GLY A 48 -2.87 -2.02 19.25
N SER A 49 -2.36 -3.13 19.76
CA SER A 49 -2.89 -3.71 21.01
C SER A 49 -2.85 -2.66 22.13
N LYS A 50 -3.74 -2.71 23.13
CA LYS A 50 -3.87 -1.67 24.18
C LYS A 50 -2.51 -1.14 24.69
N GLY A 51 -2.15 0.08 24.29
CA GLY A 51 -0.90 0.76 24.69
C GLY A 51 0.33 0.49 23.80
N GLY A 52 0.17 -0.25 22.71
CA GLY A 52 1.18 -0.53 21.71
C GLY A 52 1.10 0.42 20.50
N ASP A 53 2.18 0.46 19.74
CA ASP A 53 2.27 1.26 18.52
C ASP A 53 1.30 0.73 17.46
N GLY A 54 0.53 1.62 16.83
CA GLY A 54 -0.25 1.27 15.65
C GLY A 54 0.59 1.33 14.39
N MET A 55 0.00 0.95 13.27
CA MET A 55 0.70 1.00 11.98
C MET A 55 -0.22 1.39 10.84
N TRP A 56 0.32 2.18 9.92
CA TRP A 56 -0.26 2.34 8.60
C TRP A 56 0.10 1.13 7.74
N ILE A 57 -0.89 0.63 7.01
CA ILE A 57 -0.72 -0.28 5.89
C ILE A 57 -0.91 0.55 4.64
N PHE A 58 0.14 0.65 3.82
CA PHE A 58 0.04 1.17 2.46
C PHE A 58 -0.02 -0.01 1.50
N ALA A 59 -0.98 -0.01 0.59
CA ALA A 59 -1.12 -0.99 -0.46
C ALA A 59 -0.97 -0.27 -1.80
N PRO A 60 0.26 -0.24 -2.38
CA PRO A 60 0.49 0.39 -3.66
C PRO A 60 -0.37 -0.27 -4.74
N ARG A 61 -0.97 0.56 -5.60
CA ARG A 61 -1.59 0.07 -6.84
C ARG A 61 -0.52 -0.45 -7.78
N ARG A 62 0.57 0.33 -7.94
CA ARG A 62 1.70 0.00 -8.81
C ARG A 62 3.03 0.05 -8.09
N PHE A 63 3.95 -0.79 -8.54
CA PHE A 63 5.35 -0.81 -8.10
C PHE A 63 6.28 -1.07 -9.28
N SER A 64 7.35 -0.28 -9.37
CA SER A 64 8.40 -0.48 -10.35
C SER A 64 9.77 -0.10 -9.80
N VAL A 65 10.79 -0.86 -10.18
CA VAL A 65 12.20 -0.47 -9.98
C VAL A 65 12.76 0.30 -11.19
N GLU A 66 12.02 0.31 -12.29
CA GLU A 66 12.31 1.01 -13.55
C GLU A 66 11.59 2.37 -13.60
N PRO A 67 12.07 3.33 -14.42
CA PRO A 67 11.38 4.59 -14.68
C PRO A 67 9.91 4.40 -15.07
N PHE A 68 9.10 5.41 -14.77
CA PHE A 68 7.71 5.45 -15.21
C PHE A 68 7.62 5.37 -16.73
N ASP A 69 6.81 4.44 -17.20
CA ASP A 69 6.39 4.29 -18.59
C ASP A 69 4.89 4.00 -18.56
N GLU A 70 4.12 4.82 -19.28
CA GLU A 70 2.65 4.83 -19.22
C GLU A 70 2.05 3.47 -19.62
N VAL A 71 2.62 2.81 -20.63
CA VAL A 71 2.12 1.53 -21.12
C VAL A 71 2.50 0.41 -20.15
N MET A 72 3.74 0.42 -19.65
CA MET A 72 4.20 -0.61 -18.73
C MET A 72 3.55 -0.48 -17.36
N ASP A 73 3.20 0.73 -16.90
CA ASP A 73 2.54 0.99 -15.61
C ASP A 73 1.22 0.22 -15.46
N GLU A 74 0.45 0.06 -16.55
CA GLU A 74 -0.77 -0.74 -16.56
C GLU A 74 -0.55 -2.19 -16.08
N MET A 75 0.68 -2.70 -16.21
CA MET A 75 1.10 -4.05 -15.88
C MET A 75 1.94 -4.14 -14.59
N ARG A 76 2.12 -3.03 -13.86
CA ARG A 76 2.92 -2.97 -12.61
C ARG A 76 2.12 -3.19 -11.33
N GLY A 77 0.97 -3.87 -11.42
CA GLY A 77 0.15 -4.25 -10.26
C GLY A 77 0.80 -5.33 -9.39
N GLY A 78 0.05 -5.83 -8.40
CA GLY A 78 0.52 -6.89 -7.50
C GLY A 78 -0.17 -6.92 -6.13
N HIS A 79 0.41 -7.70 -5.20
CA HIS A 79 -0.13 -7.94 -3.85
C HIS A 79 0.69 -7.31 -2.71
N SER A 80 1.64 -6.45 -3.05
CA SER A 80 2.55 -5.85 -2.09
C SER A 80 1.82 -4.95 -1.08
N ILE A 81 2.18 -5.09 0.19
CA ILE A 81 1.80 -4.14 1.24
C ILE A 81 3.05 -3.65 1.99
N LEU A 82 2.97 -2.42 2.49
CA LEU A 82 4.02 -1.79 3.27
C LEU A 82 3.45 -1.43 4.63
N ARG A 83 4.08 -1.95 5.69
CA ARG A 83 3.73 -1.63 7.07
C ARG A 83 4.62 -0.49 7.54
N TYR A 84 4.01 0.64 7.86
CA TYR A 84 4.68 1.80 8.42
C TYR A 84 4.29 1.92 9.89
N ILE A 85 5.17 1.43 10.76
CA ILE A 85 4.94 1.45 12.22
C ILE A 85 5.19 2.85 12.74
N VAL A 86 4.21 3.40 13.44
CA VAL A 86 4.25 4.75 13.98
C VAL A 86 4.22 4.70 15.51
N PRO A 87 5.35 4.96 16.17
CA PRO A 87 5.39 5.08 17.62
C PRO A 87 4.49 6.23 18.08
N GLY A 88 3.60 5.96 19.05
CA GLY A 88 2.70 6.98 19.60
C GLY A 88 1.33 7.12 18.90
N GLY A 89 1.04 6.32 17.87
CA GLY A 89 -0.31 6.22 17.28
C GLY A 89 -0.48 6.95 15.95
N HIS A 90 -1.74 7.24 15.60
CA HIS A 90 -2.19 7.64 14.26
C HIS A 90 -1.44 8.85 13.68
N ASP A 91 -1.15 9.84 14.52
CA ASP A 91 -0.66 11.15 14.08
C ASP A 91 0.88 11.24 14.01
N GLY A 92 1.62 10.25 14.53
CA GLY A 92 3.08 10.29 14.50
C GLY A 92 3.69 10.21 13.09
N ALA A 93 2.90 9.82 12.08
CA ALA A 93 3.28 9.91 10.67
C ALA A 93 3.15 11.34 10.12
N LEU A 94 2.27 12.16 10.71
CA LEU A 94 1.96 13.53 10.30
C LEU A 94 3.02 14.52 10.78
N ASP A 95 3.65 14.24 11.93
CA ASP A 95 4.65 15.12 12.56
C ASP A 95 6.04 15.09 11.89
N GLY A 96 6.16 14.45 10.72
CA GLY A 96 7.31 14.58 9.82
C GLY A 96 8.67 14.36 10.48
N GLY A 97 9.04 13.11 10.73
CA GLY A 97 10.43 12.72 11.00
C GLY A 97 11.17 13.64 11.98
N GLY A 98 10.57 13.92 13.13
CA GLY A 98 11.15 14.81 14.13
C GLY A 98 12.42 14.22 14.74
N ASN A 99 13.48 15.05 14.75
CA ASN A 99 14.77 14.85 15.42
C ASN A 99 14.67 14.79 16.97
N GLY A 100 13.60 14.20 17.52
CA GLY A 100 13.37 14.02 18.94
C GLY A 100 13.77 12.61 19.38
N ALA A 101 14.29 12.47 20.59
CA ALA A 101 14.72 11.20 21.20
C ALA A 101 13.56 10.24 21.53
N GLY A 102 12.64 10.01 20.57
CA GLY A 102 11.57 9.02 20.58
C GLY A 102 11.94 7.80 19.74
N ARG A 103 11.19 6.69 19.91
CA ARG A 103 11.39 5.46 19.11
C ARG A 103 11.20 5.81 17.63
N ALA A 104 12.12 5.38 16.76
CA ALA A 104 12.05 5.67 15.33
C ALA A 104 10.92 4.88 14.65
N SER A 105 10.24 5.52 13.70
CA SER A 105 9.33 4.83 12.78
C SER A 105 10.07 3.73 12.02
N ALA A 106 9.39 2.61 11.76
CA ALA A 106 9.98 1.48 11.07
C ALA A 106 9.09 1.03 9.91
N VAL A 107 9.64 1.04 8.70
CA VAL A 107 8.98 0.52 7.51
C VAL A 107 9.35 -0.95 7.32
N ARG A 108 8.34 -1.81 7.20
CA ARG A 108 8.50 -3.22 6.87
C ARG A 108 7.72 -3.52 5.61
N PHE A 109 8.45 -3.87 4.56
CA PHE A 109 7.85 -4.44 3.37
C PHE A 109 7.30 -5.83 3.67
N ALA A 110 6.09 -6.11 3.21
CA ALA A 110 5.42 -7.38 3.37
C ALA A 110 4.75 -7.77 2.04
N SER A 111 5.22 -8.85 1.44
CA SER A 111 4.64 -9.47 0.25
C SER A 111 4.66 -10.98 0.44
N ASP A 112 3.77 -11.66 -0.26
CA ASP A 112 3.79 -13.11 -0.27
C ASP A 112 5.04 -13.60 -1.00
N ARG A 113 5.86 -14.41 -0.33
CA ARG A 113 7.08 -14.98 -0.94
C ARG A 113 6.77 -15.97 -2.07
N SER A 114 5.53 -16.44 -2.19
CA SER A 114 5.05 -17.21 -3.34
C SER A 114 4.59 -16.36 -4.53
N ASP A 115 4.45 -15.04 -4.36
CA ASP A 115 4.07 -14.15 -5.46
C ASP A 115 5.29 -13.89 -6.37
N SER A 116 5.39 -14.67 -7.44
CA SER A 116 6.44 -14.56 -8.44
C SER A 116 6.41 -13.26 -9.22
N SER A 117 5.36 -12.42 -9.10
CA SER A 117 5.34 -11.07 -9.68
C SER A 117 6.43 -10.16 -9.14
N MET A 118 7.02 -10.51 -7.98
CA MET A 118 8.10 -9.76 -7.35
C MET A 118 9.49 -10.38 -7.52
N SER A 119 9.64 -11.51 -8.22
CA SER A 119 10.99 -12.00 -8.55
C SER A 119 11.62 -11.11 -9.62
N THR A 120 12.27 -10.04 -9.18
CA THR A 120 13.32 -9.30 -9.90
C THR A 120 13.11 -9.19 -11.40
N GLY A 121 12.26 -8.26 -11.86
CA GLY A 121 12.32 -7.70 -13.23
C GLY A 121 12.61 -8.71 -14.34
N GLY A 122 12.01 -9.91 -14.26
CA GLY A 122 12.07 -10.90 -15.32
C GLY A 122 11.02 -10.57 -16.38
N PRO A 123 11.25 -10.93 -17.66
CA PRO A 123 10.40 -10.55 -18.79
C PRO A 123 8.94 -11.07 -18.74
N ASP A 124 8.57 -11.86 -17.73
CA ASP A 124 7.27 -12.53 -17.61
C ASP A 124 6.47 -12.13 -16.34
N GLY A 125 6.93 -11.14 -15.55
CA GLY A 125 6.37 -10.77 -14.23
C GLY A 125 5.33 -9.64 -14.24
N PHE A 126 4.33 -9.71 -15.12
CA PHE A 126 3.30 -8.67 -15.27
C PHE A 126 2.00 -9.03 -14.56
N ASP A 127 1.54 -8.20 -13.61
CA ASP A 127 0.20 -8.30 -13.02
C ASP A 127 -0.58 -7.01 -13.33
N PRO A 128 -1.62 -7.06 -14.17
CA PRO A 128 -2.41 -5.87 -14.45
C PRO A 128 -3.30 -5.45 -13.28
N ARG A 129 -3.49 -6.33 -12.28
CA ARG A 129 -4.38 -6.10 -11.14
C ARG A 129 -3.66 -5.29 -10.06
N GLY A 130 -4.08 -4.05 -9.86
CA GLY A 130 -3.60 -3.18 -8.77
C GLY A 130 -4.59 -3.14 -7.62
N ILE A 131 -4.11 -3.04 -6.38
CA ILE A 131 -4.97 -2.81 -5.20
C ILE A 131 -5.57 -1.41 -5.29
N SER A 132 -6.90 -1.32 -5.27
CA SER A 132 -7.66 -0.07 -5.25
C SER A 132 -8.16 0.30 -3.86
N SER A 133 -8.42 -0.70 -3.01
CA SER A 133 -8.95 -0.50 -1.65
C SER A 133 -8.42 -1.55 -0.69
N ILE A 134 -8.18 -1.18 0.56
CA ILE A 134 -7.80 -2.13 1.61
C ILE A 134 -8.49 -1.80 2.94
N ARG A 135 -8.97 -2.84 3.61
CA ARG A 135 -9.64 -2.73 4.91
C ARG A 135 -9.23 -3.87 5.82
N GLN A 136 -9.19 -3.60 7.12
CA GLN A 136 -9.08 -4.64 8.13
C GLN A 136 -10.40 -5.41 8.25
N LEU A 137 -10.32 -6.74 8.36
CA LEU A 137 -11.49 -7.57 8.62
C LEU A 137 -11.98 -7.32 10.06
N PRO A 138 -13.26 -6.97 10.28
CA PRO A 138 -13.80 -6.75 11.62
C PRO A 138 -13.54 -7.94 12.55
N GLY A 139 -13.04 -7.66 13.76
CA GLY A 139 -12.71 -8.67 14.75
C GLY A 139 -11.32 -9.32 14.58
N SER A 140 -10.51 -8.86 13.62
CA SER A 140 -9.12 -9.30 13.45
C SER A 140 -8.17 -8.11 13.38
N THR A 141 -7.02 -8.19 14.05
CA THR A 141 -5.91 -7.23 13.85
C THR A 141 -5.00 -7.63 12.70
N GLU A 142 -5.09 -8.89 12.26
CA GLU A 142 -4.13 -9.52 11.37
C GLU A 142 -4.65 -9.77 9.97
N ILE A 143 -5.96 -9.70 9.74
CA ILE A 143 -6.56 -10.04 8.44
C ILE A 143 -6.98 -8.76 7.72
N LEU A 144 -6.56 -8.67 6.46
CA LEU A 144 -6.87 -7.60 5.54
C LEU A 144 -7.67 -8.15 4.36
N VAL A 145 -8.65 -7.37 3.92
CA VAL A 145 -9.40 -7.61 2.68
C VAL A 145 -9.01 -6.51 1.71
N ALA A 146 -8.58 -6.90 0.51
CA ALA A 146 -8.19 -6.01 -0.56
C ALA A 146 -9.15 -6.13 -1.75
N LEU A 147 -9.52 -4.99 -2.32
CA LEU A 147 -10.10 -4.91 -3.66
C LEU A 147 -8.97 -4.63 -4.63
N LYS A 148 -8.95 -5.37 -5.74
CA LYS A 148 -8.04 -5.14 -6.86
C LYS A 148 -8.84 -4.85 -8.13
N THR A 149 -8.27 -4.05 -9.01
CA THR A 149 -8.87 -3.70 -10.29
C THR A 149 -7.88 -3.92 -11.42
N GLU A 150 -8.39 -4.39 -12.56
CA GLU A 150 -7.66 -4.58 -13.82
C GLU A 150 -8.27 -3.67 -14.87
N GLU A 151 -7.44 -2.91 -15.57
CA GLU A 151 -7.82 -2.01 -16.66
C GLU A 151 -6.78 -2.12 -17.78
N VAL A 152 -6.89 -3.17 -18.60
CA VAL A 152 -5.92 -3.43 -19.69
C VAL A 152 -6.65 -3.80 -20.96
N GLY A 153 -6.28 -3.16 -22.07
CA GLY A 153 -6.84 -3.48 -23.39
C GLY A 153 -8.37 -3.35 -23.48
N GLY A 154 -8.96 -2.45 -22.69
CA GLY A 154 -10.42 -2.24 -22.61
C GLY A 154 -11.17 -3.24 -21.72
N ARG A 155 -10.48 -4.23 -21.14
CA ARG A 155 -11.04 -5.07 -20.08
C ARG A 155 -11.04 -4.29 -18.77
N VAL A 156 -12.19 -4.28 -18.09
CA VAL A 156 -12.32 -3.79 -16.72
C VAL A 156 -12.84 -4.92 -15.85
N ALA A 157 -12.16 -5.23 -14.76
CA ALA A 157 -12.60 -6.24 -13.80
C ALA A 157 -12.18 -5.89 -12.38
N SER A 158 -12.99 -6.33 -11.41
CA SER A 158 -12.72 -6.19 -9.98
C SER A 158 -12.57 -7.54 -9.32
N TYR A 159 -11.61 -7.64 -8.41
CA TYR A 159 -11.26 -8.85 -7.68
C TYR A 159 -11.22 -8.57 -6.19
N LEU A 160 -11.47 -9.60 -5.39
CA LEU A 160 -11.31 -9.60 -3.94
C LEU A 160 -10.19 -10.56 -3.55
N SER A 161 -9.31 -10.12 -2.67
CA SER A 161 -8.27 -10.94 -2.05
C SER A 161 -8.29 -10.77 -0.54
N VAL A 162 -7.88 -11.81 0.18
CA VAL A 162 -7.71 -11.78 1.64
C VAL A 162 -6.27 -12.15 1.96
N MET A 163 -5.63 -11.34 2.79
CA MET A 163 -4.24 -11.55 3.19
C MET A 163 -4.06 -11.26 4.68
N ARG A 164 -2.94 -11.72 5.24
CA ARG A 164 -2.50 -11.28 6.55
C ARG A 164 -1.77 -9.94 6.46
N SER A 165 -1.74 -9.22 7.57
CA SER A 165 -0.95 -7.99 7.78
C SER A 165 0.54 -8.17 7.48
N ASN A 166 1.05 -9.41 7.52
CA ASN A 166 2.42 -9.79 7.19
C ASN A 166 2.64 -10.14 5.71
N GLY A 167 1.62 -9.99 4.85
CA GLY A 167 1.69 -10.24 3.41
C GLY A 167 1.29 -11.65 2.97
N GLN A 168 1.06 -12.60 3.88
CA GLN A 168 0.63 -13.95 3.50
C GLN A 168 -0.76 -13.93 2.87
N ILE A 169 -0.90 -14.39 1.62
CA ILE A 169 -2.22 -14.55 0.97
C ILE A 169 -2.99 -15.70 1.64
N LEU A 170 -4.23 -15.42 2.02
CA LEU A 170 -5.20 -16.39 2.57
C LEU A 170 -6.28 -16.76 1.54
N LEU A 171 -6.68 -15.79 0.72
CA LEU A 171 -7.57 -15.97 -0.43
C LEU A 171 -6.92 -15.28 -1.64
N PRO A 172 -6.51 -16.03 -2.68
CA PRO A 172 -6.04 -15.43 -3.94
C PRO A 172 -7.18 -14.67 -4.63
N ASP A 173 -6.86 -13.91 -5.68
CA ASP A 173 -7.83 -13.07 -6.39
C ASP A 173 -9.06 -13.85 -6.85
N VAL A 174 -10.22 -13.50 -6.29
CA VAL A 174 -11.54 -13.98 -6.72
C VAL A 174 -12.20 -12.87 -7.50
N LEU A 175 -12.58 -13.14 -8.75
CA LEU A 175 -13.36 -12.22 -9.58
C LEU A 175 -14.70 -11.91 -8.90
N VAL A 176 -14.99 -10.63 -8.68
CA VAL A 176 -16.26 -10.17 -8.09
C VAL A 176 -17.15 -9.43 -9.10
N ALA A 177 -16.56 -8.80 -10.12
CA ALA A 177 -17.30 -8.15 -11.20
C ALA A 177 -16.49 -8.04 -12.48
N GLU A 178 -17.17 -8.21 -13.63
CA GLU A 178 -16.64 -7.89 -14.96
C GLU A 178 -17.33 -6.63 -15.50
N GLY A 179 -16.60 -5.79 -16.22
CA GLY A 179 -17.07 -4.52 -16.76
C GLY A 179 -17.19 -3.38 -15.73
N PHE A 180 -16.86 -3.65 -14.46
CA PHE A 180 -16.95 -2.67 -13.37
C PHE A 180 -15.65 -2.60 -12.58
N LYS A 181 -15.34 -1.37 -12.17
CA LYS A 181 -14.24 -1.03 -11.27
C LYS A 181 -14.81 -0.66 -9.89
N PHE A 182 -14.26 -1.24 -8.83
CA PHE A 182 -14.55 -0.87 -7.44
C PHE A 182 -13.29 -0.32 -6.77
N GLU A 183 -13.40 0.83 -6.11
CA GLU A 183 -12.34 1.54 -5.36
C GLU A 183 -12.84 1.95 -3.97
#